data_AF-A0A8J6D818-F1
#
_entry.id   AF-A0A8J6D818-F1
#
_cell.length_a   1.000
_cell.length_b   1.000
_cell.length_c   1.000
_cell.angle_alpha   90.00
_cell.angle_beta   90.00
_cell.angle_gamma   90.00
#
_symmetry.space_group_name_H-M   'P 1'
#
loop_
_entity.id
_entity.type
_entity.pdbx_description
1 polymer ?
#
loop_
_entity_poly.entity_id
_entity_poly.type
_entity_poly.pdbx_seq_one_letter_code
_entity_poly.pdbx_strand_id
1 'polypeptide(L)'
;MNLETSQTVFVGRYLSREARDKFRDDYNLFNTGLMKLPFDLPGFAFRNARLAVERLVETLSDCATQSKRRMSEGDEPSCLIDFWMQETVREIAESKTAPPHSSDVEIGSYLFDFLFASQDASTSSLLWAVTLLDSHPDVLRRVREEVSRIWSPESDTLISAEQLREMKYTQAVAREVIRYRPPATLVPHIAMKDFPLTESYTIPKGTIVFPSVYESSFQGFTEADRFEPERFSEDRQEEVIFKRNYLAFGAGPHQCVGQRYALNHLVLFIAMFVTVLDFKRHRTDSCDEIMYCPTICPKDGCSVFLSQRCPRYPNLTLN
;
A
#
# COMPACT_ATOMS: atom_id res chain seq x y z
N MET A 1 -10.56 6.39 3.60
CA MET A 1 -9.57 6.97 2.67
C MET A 1 -8.83 5.88 1.90
N ASN A 2 -7.87 5.15 2.49
CA ASN A 2 -7.02 4.19 1.74
C ASN A 2 -7.80 3.17 0.90
N LEU A 3 -8.84 2.55 1.48
CA LEU A 3 -9.68 1.56 0.77
C LEU A 3 -10.35 2.17 -0.47
N GLU A 4 -10.87 3.38 -0.34
CA GLU A 4 -11.54 4.09 -1.42
C GLU A 4 -10.56 4.50 -2.53
N THR A 5 -9.34 4.92 -2.15
CA THR A 5 -8.26 5.19 -3.11
C THR A 5 -7.90 3.92 -3.87
N SER A 6 -7.63 2.81 -3.18
CA SER A 6 -7.28 1.54 -3.83
C SER A 6 -8.42 1.03 -4.72
N GLN A 7 -9.68 1.10 -4.28
CA GLN A 7 -10.84 0.76 -5.12
C GLN A 7 -10.89 1.62 -6.39
N THR A 8 -10.67 2.93 -6.28
CA THR A 8 -10.68 3.85 -7.42
C THR A 8 -9.51 3.57 -8.37
N VAL A 9 -8.31 3.31 -7.86
CA VAL A 9 -7.14 3.00 -8.72
C VAL A 9 -7.26 1.62 -9.34
N PHE A 10 -7.80 0.63 -8.64
CA PHE A 10 -7.77 -0.76 -9.10
C PHE A 10 -8.94 -1.09 -10.01
N VAL A 11 -10.15 -0.63 -9.67
CA VAL A 11 -11.39 -0.97 -10.39
C VAL A 11 -12.20 0.27 -10.83
N GLY A 12 -11.75 1.48 -10.50
CA GLY A 12 -12.28 2.72 -11.07
C GLY A 12 -13.79 2.85 -11.02
N ARG A 13 -14.37 3.04 -12.20
CA ARG A 13 -15.81 3.29 -12.42
C ARG A 13 -16.70 2.04 -12.33
N TYR A 14 -16.11 0.85 -12.29
CA TYR A 14 -16.87 -0.41 -12.32
C TYR A 14 -17.49 -0.74 -10.96
N LEU A 15 -16.93 -0.19 -9.88
CA LEU A 15 -17.46 -0.36 -8.54
C LEU A 15 -18.36 0.82 -8.17
N SER A 16 -19.67 0.62 -8.33
CA SER A 16 -20.70 1.62 -8.00
C SER A 16 -20.62 2.05 -6.53
N ARG A 17 -21.20 3.21 -6.20
CA ARG A 17 -21.20 3.71 -4.80
C ARG A 17 -21.86 2.73 -3.83
N GLU A 18 -22.99 2.15 -4.22
CA GLU A 18 -23.69 1.13 -3.43
C GLU A 18 -22.85 -0.15 -3.26
N ALA A 19 -22.15 -0.57 -4.33
CA ALA A 19 -21.25 -1.71 -4.28
C ALA A 19 -20.04 -1.43 -3.38
N ARG A 20 -19.52 -0.20 -3.33
CA ARG A 20 -18.43 0.19 -2.41
C ARG A 20 -18.84 0.04 -0.94
N ASP A 21 -20.06 0.43 -0.59
CA ASP A 21 -20.56 0.29 0.79
C ASP A 21 -20.69 -1.18 1.19
N LYS A 22 -21.29 -2.02 0.33
CA LYS A 22 -21.36 -3.47 0.56
C LYS A 22 -19.97 -4.12 0.63
N PHE A 23 -19.07 -3.73 -0.26
CA PHE A 23 -17.68 -4.20 -0.28
C PHE A 23 -16.99 -3.90 1.05
N ARG A 24 -17.17 -2.69 1.60
CA ARG A 24 -16.58 -2.32 2.90
C ARG A 24 -17.06 -3.25 4.02
N ASP A 25 -18.35 -3.55 4.05
CA ASP A 25 -18.92 -4.40 5.10
C ASP A 25 -18.40 -5.85 4.99
N ASP A 26 -18.36 -6.38 3.77
CA ASP A 26 -17.78 -7.71 3.50
C ASP A 26 -16.27 -7.75 3.79
N TYR A 27 -15.54 -6.69 3.46
CA TYR A 27 -14.11 -6.58 3.77
C TYR A 27 -13.85 -6.54 5.28
N ASN A 28 -14.71 -5.88 6.06
CA ASN A 28 -14.62 -5.87 7.52
C ASN A 28 -14.87 -7.26 8.12
N LEU A 29 -15.82 -8.03 7.56
CA LEU A 29 -16.02 -9.43 7.95
C LEU A 29 -14.78 -10.27 7.67
N PHE A 30 -14.19 -10.11 6.48
CA PHE A 30 -12.93 -10.74 6.11
C PHE A 30 -11.81 -10.42 7.11
N ASN A 31 -11.54 -9.14 7.37
CA ASN A 31 -10.51 -8.70 8.32
C ASN A 31 -10.74 -9.27 9.73
N THR A 32 -11.99 -9.31 10.18
CA THR A 32 -12.33 -9.85 11.49
C THR A 32 -12.03 -11.35 11.59
N GLY A 33 -12.29 -12.12 10.52
CA GLY A 33 -12.07 -13.56 10.50
C GLY A 33 -10.64 -13.99 10.17
N LEU A 34 -9.86 -13.16 9.46
CA LEU A 34 -8.47 -13.46 9.06
C LEU A 34 -7.58 -13.80 10.26
N MET A 35 -7.75 -13.07 11.36
CA MET A 35 -6.95 -13.24 12.59
C MET A 35 -7.60 -14.22 13.59
N LYS A 36 -8.56 -15.04 13.17
CA LYS A 36 -9.29 -16.00 14.03
C LYS A 36 -8.92 -17.42 13.68
N LEU A 37 -9.18 -18.34 14.62
CA LEU A 37 -8.95 -19.76 14.38
C LEU A 37 -9.82 -20.23 13.19
N PRO A 38 -9.26 -21.07 12.29
CA PRO A 38 -9.89 -21.42 11.02
C PRO A 38 -10.99 -22.49 11.18
N PHE A 39 -11.98 -22.23 12.03
CA PHE A 39 -13.15 -23.09 12.22
C PHE A 39 -14.31 -22.63 11.34
N ASP A 40 -14.64 -23.42 10.31
CA ASP A 40 -15.75 -23.13 9.40
C ASP A 40 -17.08 -23.67 9.94
N LEU A 41 -17.62 -23.01 10.97
CA LEU A 41 -18.90 -23.34 11.58
C LEU A 41 -19.85 -22.14 11.57
N PRO A 42 -21.19 -22.35 11.48
CA PRO A 42 -22.17 -21.27 11.56
C PRO A 42 -21.96 -20.36 12.78
N GLY A 43 -21.92 -19.06 12.56
CA GLY A 43 -21.69 -18.04 13.60
C GLY A 43 -20.22 -17.73 13.91
N PHE A 44 -19.27 -18.50 13.39
CA PHE A 44 -17.85 -18.25 13.61
C PHE A 44 -17.33 -17.17 12.65
N ALA A 45 -16.41 -16.34 13.16
CA ALA A 45 -15.81 -15.25 12.39
C ALA A 45 -15.09 -15.74 11.12
N PHE A 46 -14.41 -16.89 11.17
CA PHE A 46 -13.75 -17.47 10.01
C PHE A 46 -14.73 -17.86 8.89
N ARG A 47 -15.87 -18.49 9.23
CA ARG A 47 -16.92 -18.79 8.25
C ARG A 47 -17.48 -17.51 7.62
N ASN A 48 -17.77 -16.50 8.44
CA ASN A 48 -18.29 -15.22 7.95
C ASN A 48 -17.30 -14.53 7.01
N ALA A 49 -16.00 -14.57 7.32
CA ALA A 49 -14.94 -14.10 6.44
C ALA A 49 -14.89 -14.88 5.13
N ARG A 50 -14.95 -16.22 5.16
CA ARG A 50 -14.93 -17.06 3.95
C ARG A 50 -16.10 -16.73 3.02
N LEU A 51 -17.31 -16.61 3.56
CA LEU A 51 -18.50 -16.22 2.78
C LEU A 51 -18.41 -14.78 2.27
N ALA A 52 -17.77 -13.88 3.02
CA ALA A 52 -17.53 -12.52 2.56
C ALA A 52 -16.54 -12.48 1.39
N VAL A 53 -15.46 -13.28 1.43
CA VAL A 53 -14.52 -13.41 0.31
C VAL A 53 -15.21 -13.85 -0.96
N GLU A 54 -16.14 -14.82 -0.90
CA GLU A 54 -16.93 -15.23 -2.07
C GLU A 54 -17.68 -14.04 -2.71
N ARG A 55 -18.35 -13.20 -1.90
CA ARG A 55 -19.07 -12.00 -2.38
C ARG A 55 -18.14 -10.91 -2.91
N LEU A 56 -16.98 -10.73 -2.27
CA LEU A 56 -15.96 -9.77 -2.71
C LEU A 56 -15.41 -10.17 -4.08
N VAL A 57 -15.06 -11.45 -4.25
CA VAL A 57 -14.57 -11.99 -5.53
C VAL A 57 -15.65 -11.89 -6.60
N GLU A 58 -16.91 -12.22 -6.30
CA GLU A 58 -18.03 -12.06 -7.24
C GLU A 58 -18.14 -10.60 -7.72
N THR A 59 -18.15 -9.64 -6.79
CA THR A 59 -18.21 -8.21 -7.11
C THR A 59 -17.05 -7.74 -8.00
N LEU A 60 -15.83 -8.23 -7.74
CA LEU A 60 -14.65 -7.88 -8.52
C LEU A 60 -14.60 -8.61 -9.87
N SER A 61 -15.18 -9.81 -9.96
CA SER A 61 -15.34 -10.55 -11.21
C SER A 61 -16.26 -9.79 -12.16
N ASP A 62 -17.38 -9.25 -11.65
CA ASP A 62 -18.27 -8.39 -12.44
C ASP A 62 -17.55 -7.13 -12.94
N CYS A 63 -16.64 -6.56 -12.15
CA CYS A 63 -15.79 -5.46 -12.59
C CYS A 63 -14.86 -5.89 -13.74
N ALA A 64 -14.28 -7.08 -13.66
CA ALA A 64 -13.44 -7.65 -14.71
C ALA A 64 -14.21 -7.87 -16.02
N THR A 65 -15.41 -8.45 -15.94
CA THR A 65 -16.29 -8.63 -17.11
C THR A 65 -16.60 -7.29 -17.78
N GLN A 66 -16.97 -6.27 -17.00
CA GLN A 66 -17.28 -4.94 -17.53
C GLN A 66 -16.06 -4.26 -18.18
N SER A 67 -14.89 -4.33 -17.53
CA SER A 67 -13.64 -3.78 -18.07
C SER A 67 -13.23 -4.50 -19.36
N LYS A 68 -13.26 -5.84 -19.39
CA LYS A 68 -12.95 -6.66 -20.57
C LYS A 68 -13.84 -6.29 -21.76
N ARG A 69 -15.14 -6.10 -21.53
CA ARG A 69 -16.07 -5.64 -22.57
C ARG A 69 -15.66 -4.27 -23.12
N ARG A 70 -15.42 -3.28 -22.26
CA ARG A 70 -15.05 -1.92 -22.70
C ARG A 70 -13.73 -1.88 -23.45
N MET A 71 -12.72 -2.61 -22.96
CA MET A 71 -11.43 -2.69 -23.66
C MET A 71 -11.56 -3.35 -25.03
N SER A 72 -12.49 -4.30 -25.20
CA SER A 72 -12.81 -4.88 -26.51
C SER A 72 -13.58 -3.92 -27.44
N GLU A 73 -14.31 -2.96 -26.88
CA GLU A 73 -15.01 -1.89 -27.62
C GLU A 73 -14.04 -0.74 -28.01
N GLY A 74 -12.81 -0.74 -27.50
CA GLY A 74 -11.77 0.25 -27.79
C GLY A 74 -11.77 1.48 -26.87
N ASP A 75 -12.40 1.39 -25.70
CA ASP A 75 -12.35 2.44 -24.69
C ASP A 75 -10.91 2.66 -24.16
N GLU A 76 -10.59 3.90 -23.79
CA GLU A 76 -9.31 4.24 -23.15
C GLU A 76 -9.24 3.71 -21.70
N PRO A 77 -8.11 3.10 -21.30
CA PRO A 77 -7.94 2.56 -19.96
C PRO A 77 -7.83 3.67 -18.90
N SER A 78 -8.53 3.47 -17.78
CA SER A 78 -8.66 4.49 -16.72
C SER A 78 -8.23 4.02 -15.33
N CYS A 79 -8.11 2.71 -15.14
CA CYS A 79 -7.75 2.08 -13.86
C CYS A 79 -6.94 0.80 -14.10
N LEU A 80 -6.38 0.20 -13.04
CA LEU A 80 -5.50 -0.97 -13.14
C LEU A 80 -6.12 -2.11 -13.97
N ILE A 81 -7.39 -2.43 -13.70
CA ILE A 81 -8.07 -3.52 -14.39
C ILE A 81 -8.25 -3.23 -15.89
N ASP A 82 -8.41 -1.97 -16.29
CA ASP A 82 -8.48 -1.61 -17.71
C ASP A 82 -7.17 -1.87 -18.42
N PHE A 83 -6.04 -1.43 -17.83
CA PHE A 83 -4.72 -1.70 -18.40
C PHE A 83 -4.45 -3.21 -18.51
N TRP A 84 -4.90 -4.00 -17.53
CA TRP A 84 -4.80 -5.45 -17.59
C TRP A 84 -5.70 -6.04 -18.70
N MET A 85 -6.96 -5.63 -18.75
CA MET A 85 -7.92 -6.16 -19.72
C MET A 85 -7.58 -5.74 -21.15
N GLN A 86 -7.00 -4.56 -21.36
CA GLN A 86 -6.50 -4.13 -22.67
C GLN A 86 -5.46 -5.12 -23.20
N GLU A 87 -4.51 -5.52 -22.37
CA GLU A 87 -3.50 -6.53 -22.72
C GLU A 87 -4.13 -7.90 -22.95
N THR A 88 -5.04 -8.33 -22.07
CA THR A 88 -5.73 -9.62 -22.19
C THR A 88 -6.55 -9.72 -23.48
N VAL A 89 -7.28 -8.66 -23.84
CA VAL A 89 -8.05 -8.58 -25.09
C VAL A 89 -7.13 -8.63 -26.31
N ARG A 90 -5.98 -7.95 -26.26
CA ARG A 90 -4.96 -8.02 -27.32
C ARG A 90 -4.45 -9.45 -27.51
N GLU A 91 -4.08 -10.13 -26.44
CA GLU A 91 -3.59 -11.52 -26.50
C GLU A 91 -4.65 -12.50 -27.03
N ILE A 92 -5.93 -12.29 -26.67
CA ILE A 92 -7.05 -13.09 -27.21
C ILE A 92 -7.18 -12.88 -28.73
N ALA A 93 -7.05 -11.64 -29.20
CA ALA A 93 -7.15 -11.32 -30.62
C ALA A 93 -6.01 -11.96 -31.43
N GLU A 94 -4.79 -12.01 -30.87
CA GLU A 94 -3.61 -12.59 -31.52
C GLU A 94 -3.60 -14.12 -31.51
N SER A 95 -3.87 -14.73 -30.35
CA SER A 95 -3.76 -16.19 -30.15
C SER A 95 -5.06 -16.95 -30.43
N LYS A 96 -6.20 -16.24 -30.56
CA LYS A 96 -7.57 -16.79 -30.64
C LYS A 96 -7.98 -17.62 -29.42
N THR A 97 -7.21 -17.62 -28.34
CA THR A 97 -7.53 -18.29 -27.08
C THR A 97 -7.30 -17.35 -25.91
N ALA A 98 -8.04 -17.55 -24.82
CA ALA A 98 -7.79 -16.79 -23.60
C ALA A 98 -6.42 -17.15 -23.00
N PRO A 99 -5.64 -16.16 -22.51
CA PRO A 99 -4.44 -16.43 -21.75
C PRO A 99 -4.75 -17.33 -20.56
N PRO A 100 -3.83 -18.22 -20.13
CA PRO A 100 -4.00 -18.96 -18.89
C PRO A 100 -4.25 -17.99 -17.72
N HIS A 101 -5.11 -18.39 -16.79
CA HIS A 101 -5.42 -17.61 -15.59
C HIS A 101 -6.06 -16.23 -15.84
N SER A 102 -6.86 -16.10 -16.91
CA SER A 102 -7.51 -14.84 -17.29
C SER A 102 -9.04 -14.88 -17.25
N SER A 103 -9.62 -15.91 -16.62
CA SER A 103 -11.07 -15.93 -16.39
C SER A 103 -11.48 -14.80 -15.45
N ASP A 104 -12.71 -14.30 -15.58
CA ASP A 104 -13.18 -13.15 -14.80
C ASP A 104 -13.11 -13.42 -13.29
N VAL A 105 -13.33 -14.67 -12.87
CA VAL A 105 -13.22 -15.11 -11.47
C VAL A 105 -11.77 -15.12 -10.99
N GLU A 106 -10.83 -15.58 -11.81
CA GLU A 106 -9.40 -15.53 -11.47
C GLU A 106 -8.92 -14.09 -11.34
N ILE A 107 -9.27 -13.22 -12.31
CA ILE A 107 -8.96 -11.79 -12.26
C ILE A 107 -9.60 -11.13 -11.03
N GLY A 108 -10.87 -11.42 -10.74
CA GLY A 108 -11.56 -10.94 -9.54
C GLY A 108 -10.86 -11.38 -8.24
N SER A 109 -10.34 -12.59 -8.20
CA SER A 109 -9.56 -13.12 -7.07
C SER A 109 -8.21 -12.40 -6.93
N TYR A 110 -7.48 -12.18 -8.02
CA TYR A 110 -6.22 -11.44 -7.99
C TYR A 110 -6.42 -9.96 -7.60
N LEU A 111 -7.52 -9.34 -8.01
CA LEU A 111 -7.90 -8.01 -7.57
C LEU A 111 -8.18 -7.96 -6.08
N PHE A 112 -8.83 -8.99 -5.52
CA PHE A 112 -9.03 -9.09 -4.09
C PHE A 112 -7.69 -9.20 -3.35
N ASP A 113 -6.76 -10.03 -3.83
CA ASP A 113 -5.41 -10.14 -3.27
C ASP A 113 -4.66 -8.80 -3.29
N PHE A 114 -4.76 -8.03 -4.39
CA PHE A 114 -4.15 -6.71 -4.48
C PHE A 114 -4.78 -5.72 -3.51
N LEU A 115 -6.11 -5.69 -3.40
CA LEU A 115 -6.83 -4.83 -2.46
C LEU A 115 -6.43 -5.16 -1.03
N PHE A 116 -6.45 -6.45 -0.67
CA PHE A 116 -6.02 -6.95 0.63
C PHE A 116 -4.59 -6.51 0.96
N ALA A 117 -3.63 -6.82 0.09
CA ALA A 117 -2.22 -6.49 0.30
C ALA A 117 -1.98 -4.98 0.43
N SER A 118 -2.69 -4.16 -0.35
CA SER A 118 -2.54 -2.71 -0.33
C SER A 118 -3.15 -2.06 0.91
N GLN A 119 -4.15 -2.69 1.53
CA GLN A 119 -5.02 -2.00 2.48
C GLN A 119 -4.32 -1.73 3.81
N ASP A 120 -3.91 -2.79 4.51
CA ASP A 120 -3.31 -2.65 5.83
C ASP A 120 -1.90 -2.03 5.74
N ALA A 121 -1.13 -2.44 4.71
CA ALA A 121 0.23 -1.94 4.52
C ALA A 121 0.29 -0.44 4.21
N SER A 122 -0.57 0.05 3.30
CA SER A 122 -0.61 1.48 2.98
C SER A 122 -1.20 2.26 4.15
N THR A 123 -2.26 1.78 4.80
CA THR A 123 -2.84 2.45 5.97
C THR A 123 -1.80 2.64 7.08
N SER A 124 -1.02 1.60 7.39
CA SER A 124 0.12 1.69 8.30
C SER A 124 1.11 2.78 7.88
N SER A 125 1.54 2.79 6.62
CA SER A 125 2.49 3.77 6.08
C SER A 125 1.97 5.21 6.21
N LEU A 126 0.69 5.44 5.94
CA LEU A 126 0.04 6.75 6.06
C LEU A 126 0.02 7.23 7.52
N LEU A 127 -0.34 6.35 8.46
CA LEU A 127 -0.35 6.67 9.90
C LEU A 127 1.05 7.00 10.42
N TRP A 128 2.07 6.26 9.97
CA TRP A 128 3.46 6.51 10.33
C TRP A 128 4.02 7.78 9.70
N ALA A 129 3.63 8.11 8.46
CA ALA A 129 4.00 9.39 7.86
C ALA A 129 3.46 10.57 8.69
N VAL A 130 2.19 10.52 9.11
CA VAL A 130 1.61 11.55 9.99
C VAL A 130 2.36 11.64 11.32
N THR A 131 2.63 10.50 11.95
CA THR A 131 3.33 10.44 13.25
C THR A 131 4.76 10.99 13.17
N LEU A 132 5.49 10.60 12.13
CA LEU A 132 6.90 10.99 11.95
C LEU A 132 7.02 12.45 11.52
N LEU A 133 6.12 12.96 10.68
CA LEU A 133 6.11 14.38 10.30
C LEU A 133 5.72 15.31 11.46
N ASP A 134 4.77 14.92 12.32
CA ASP A 134 4.45 15.67 13.55
C ASP A 134 5.67 15.77 14.48
N SER A 135 6.45 14.69 14.57
CA SER A 135 7.61 14.60 15.47
C SER A 135 8.90 15.22 14.89
N HIS A 136 8.93 15.55 13.60
CA HIS A 136 10.09 16.11 12.90
C HIS A 136 9.70 17.39 12.14
N PRO A 137 9.51 18.52 12.84
CA PRO A 137 9.01 19.77 12.24
C PRO A 137 9.92 20.31 11.13
N ASP A 138 11.23 20.07 11.20
CA ASP A 138 12.16 20.46 10.13
C ASP A 138 11.96 19.67 8.84
N VAL A 139 11.68 18.37 8.94
CA VAL A 139 11.34 17.53 7.78
C VAL A 139 10.02 18.00 7.20
N LEU A 140 9.00 18.21 8.03
CA LEU A 140 7.69 18.73 7.61
C LEU A 140 7.82 20.08 6.89
N ARG A 141 8.60 21.01 7.44
CA ARG A 141 8.85 22.32 6.84
C ARG A 141 9.45 22.19 5.43
N ARG A 142 10.47 21.33 5.27
CA ARG A 142 11.13 21.13 3.97
C ARG A 142 10.24 20.46 2.94
N VAL A 143 9.42 19.49 3.34
CA VAL A 143 8.39 18.92 2.46
C VAL A 143 7.42 20.00 1.98
N ARG A 144 6.92 20.85 2.90
CA ARG A 144 6.02 21.95 2.54
C ARG A 144 6.68 22.95 1.58
N GLU A 145 7.94 23.31 1.84
CA GLU A 145 8.71 24.19 0.97
C GLU A 145 8.91 23.60 -0.43
N GLU A 146 9.26 22.32 -0.54
CA GLU A 146 9.39 21.61 -1.83
C GLU A 146 8.06 21.59 -2.59
N VAL A 147 7.00 21.06 -1.95
CA VAL A 147 5.70 20.88 -2.59
C VAL A 147 5.12 22.22 -3.05
N SER A 148 5.26 23.29 -2.26
CA SER A 148 4.75 24.62 -2.60
C SER A 148 5.37 25.23 -3.87
N ARG A 149 6.57 24.78 -4.27
CA ARG A 149 7.22 25.21 -5.52
C ARG A 149 6.72 24.46 -6.75
N ILE A 150 6.10 23.30 -6.54
CA ILE A 150 5.74 22.34 -7.61
C ILE A 150 4.22 22.35 -7.86
N TRP A 151 3.42 22.44 -6.80
CA TRP A 151 1.98 22.34 -6.84
C TRP A 151 1.32 23.22 -5.78
N SER A 152 0.14 23.75 -6.11
CA SER A 152 -0.67 24.58 -5.20
C SER A 152 -2.13 24.10 -5.23
N PRO A 153 -2.81 24.04 -4.07
CA PRO A 153 -4.21 23.63 -4.00
C PRO A 153 -5.15 24.59 -4.72
N GLU A 154 -4.75 25.84 -4.95
CA GLU A 154 -5.52 26.84 -5.68
C GLU A 154 -5.47 26.65 -7.19
N SER A 155 -4.58 25.80 -7.72
CA SER A 155 -4.51 25.53 -9.16
C SER A 155 -5.71 24.75 -9.68
N ASP A 156 -6.47 24.08 -8.81
CA ASP A 156 -7.54 23.13 -9.15
C ASP A 156 -7.10 22.03 -10.14
N THR A 157 -5.79 21.79 -10.26
CA THR A 157 -5.23 20.73 -11.11
C THR A 157 -4.75 19.58 -10.24
N LEU A 158 -4.95 18.35 -10.72
CA LEU A 158 -4.33 17.17 -10.12
C LEU A 158 -2.80 17.28 -10.15
N ILE A 159 -2.13 16.69 -9.16
CA ILE A 159 -0.68 16.49 -9.21
C ILE A 159 -0.38 15.51 -10.34
N SER A 160 0.33 15.98 -11.36
CA SER A 160 0.75 15.13 -12.48
C SER A 160 1.85 14.15 -12.06
N ALA A 161 2.02 13.08 -12.83
CA ALA A 161 3.10 12.12 -12.60
C ALA A 161 4.50 12.76 -12.71
N GLU A 162 4.66 13.81 -13.52
CA GLU A 162 5.92 14.56 -13.62
C GLU A 162 6.16 15.39 -12.36
N GLN A 163 5.16 16.14 -11.90
CA GLN A 163 5.26 16.89 -10.63
C GLN A 163 5.59 15.96 -9.46
N LEU A 164 5.00 14.76 -9.41
CA LEU A 164 5.30 13.77 -8.38
C LEU A 164 6.76 13.29 -8.42
N ARG A 165 7.34 13.13 -9.63
CA ARG A 165 8.75 12.78 -9.82
C ARG A 165 9.70 13.88 -9.35
N GLU A 166 9.30 15.14 -9.49
CA GLU A 166 10.10 16.29 -9.05
C GLU A 166 10.11 16.49 -7.52
N MET A 167 9.18 15.86 -6.78
CA MET A 167 9.15 15.89 -5.31
C MET A 167 10.22 14.97 -4.68
N LYS A 168 11.49 15.21 -4.98
CA LYS A 168 12.62 14.34 -4.62
C LYS A 168 12.78 14.17 -3.12
N TYR A 169 12.67 15.25 -2.34
CA TYR A 169 12.76 15.19 -0.89
C TYR A 169 11.56 14.48 -0.27
N THR A 170 10.35 14.74 -0.77
CA THR A 170 9.13 14.05 -0.33
C THR A 170 9.19 12.54 -0.64
N GLN A 171 9.77 12.14 -1.76
CA GLN A 171 10.06 10.73 -2.06
C GLN A 171 11.08 10.13 -1.08
N ALA A 172 12.13 10.87 -0.71
CA ALA A 172 13.09 10.44 0.29
C ALA A 172 12.42 10.24 1.67
N VAL A 173 11.53 11.15 2.06
CA VAL A 173 10.71 11.03 3.28
C VAL A 173 9.83 9.79 3.23
N ALA A 174 9.13 9.55 2.12
CA ALA A 174 8.28 8.37 1.97
C ALA A 174 9.06 7.05 2.10
N ARG A 175 10.27 6.98 1.53
CA ARG A 175 11.15 5.82 1.69
C ARG A 175 11.65 5.66 3.13
N GLU A 176 12.01 6.75 3.81
CA GLU A 176 12.44 6.72 5.20
C GLU A 176 11.30 6.34 6.15
N VAL A 177 10.05 6.75 5.88
CA VAL A 177 8.87 6.28 6.64
C VAL A 177 8.78 4.75 6.58
N ILE A 178 8.88 4.17 5.38
CA ILE A 178 8.76 2.72 5.19
C ILE A 178 9.98 1.98 5.75
N ARG A 179 11.19 2.51 5.62
CA ARG A 179 12.38 1.93 6.28
C ARG A 179 12.24 1.94 7.80
N TYR A 180 11.85 3.07 8.37
CA TYR A 180 11.80 3.26 9.82
C TYR A 180 10.64 2.51 10.47
N ARG A 181 9.53 2.36 9.75
CA ARG A 181 8.32 1.64 10.20
C ARG A 181 7.76 0.80 9.05
N PRO A 182 8.41 -0.33 8.69
CA PRO A 182 7.96 -1.18 7.60
C PRO A 182 6.65 -1.85 7.97
N PRO A 183 5.57 -1.68 7.18
CA PRO A 183 4.25 -2.19 7.55
C PRO A 183 4.23 -3.71 7.80
N ALA A 184 4.84 -4.48 6.90
CA ALA A 184 5.07 -5.90 7.09
C ALA A 184 6.43 -6.11 7.76
N THR A 185 6.43 -6.58 9.01
CA THR A 185 7.65 -6.71 9.82
C THR A 185 8.40 -8.03 9.59
N LEU A 186 7.73 -9.04 9.05
CA LEU A 186 8.29 -10.35 8.76
C LEU A 186 7.61 -11.00 7.56
N VAL A 187 8.28 -11.94 6.90
CA VAL A 187 7.73 -12.70 5.76
C VAL A 187 7.97 -14.19 5.95
N PRO A 188 6.98 -15.01 6.35
CA PRO A 188 7.20 -16.42 6.61
C PRO A 188 7.56 -17.20 5.34
N HIS A 189 8.53 -18.09 5.45
CA HIS A 189 8.92 -19.05 4.40
C HIS A 189 9.01 -20.47 4.98
N ILE A 190 8.86 -21.49 4.14
CA ILE A 190 9.07 -22.89 4.53
C ILE A 190 10.31 -23.41 3.81
N ALA A 191 11.26 -23.99 4.56
CA ALA A 191 12.44 -24.63 3.98
C ALA A 191 12.03 -25.89 3.19
N MET A 192 12.05 -25.81 1.86
CA MET A 192 11.64 -26.94 0.99
C MET A 192 12.64 -28.11 0.98
N LYS A 193 13.88 -27.85 1.43
CA LYS A 193 14.98 -28.80 1.61
C LYS A 193 15.86 -28.31 2.75
N ASP A 194 16.76 -29.16 3.24
CA ASP A 194 17.80 -28.76 4.18
C ASP A 194 18.61 -27.60 3.57
N PHE A 195 18.60 -26.46 4.24
CA PHE A 195 19.17 -25.21 3.74
C PHE A 195 20.36 -24.79 4.61
N PRO A 196 21.61 -24.91 4.11
CA PRO A 196 22.78 -24.46 4.85
C PRO A 196 22.77 -22.93 4.90
N LEU A 197 22.33 -22.37 6.03
CA LEU A 197 22.23 -20.92 6.24
C LEU A 197 23.61 -20.32 6.55
N THR A 198 24.41 -21.03 7.33
CA THR A 198 25.80 -20.69 7.64
C THR A 198 26.66 -21.94 7.55
N GLU A 199 27.98 -21.80 7.68
CA GLU A 199 28.90 -22.95 7.70
C GLU A 199 28.62 -23.93 8.85
N SER A 200 28.03 -23.46 9.96
CA SER A 200 27.77 -24.27 11.15
C SER A 200 26.29 -24.58 11.41
N TYR A 201 25.38 -24.03 10.60
CA TYR A 201 23.94 -24.18 10.82
C TYR A 201 23.15 -24.44 9.53
N THR A 202 22.42 -25.54 9.54
CA THR A 202 21.50 -25.96 8.47
C THR A 202 20.08 -25.90 8.99
N ILE A 203 19.23 -25.18 8.28
CA ILE A 203 17.78 -25.15 8.53
C ILE A 203 17.20 -26.46 8.00
N PRO A 204 16.56 -27.30 8.85
CA PRO A 204 15.96 -28.55 8.39
C PRO A 204 14.79 -28.31 7.44
N LYS A 205 14.60 -29.22 6.48
CA LYS A 205 13.41 -29.26 5.62
C LYS A 205 12.13 -29.23 6.46
N GLY A 206 11.16 -28.42 6.04
CA GLY A 206 9.87 -28.22 6.69
C GLY A 206 9.86 -27.14 7.77
N THR A 207 11.01 -26.58 8.13
CA THR A 207 11.09 -25.48 9.10
C THR A 207 10.47 -24.21 8.53
N ILE A 208 9.62 -23.54 9.32
CA ILE A 208 9.13 -22.19 9.02
C ILE A 208 10.17 -21.18 9.49
N VAL A 209 10.61 -20.32 8.58
CA VAL A 209 11.60 -19.26 8.82
C VAL A 209 10.91 -17.91 8.72
N PHE A 210 11.21 -17.00 9.64
CA PHE A 210 10.68 -15.64 9.66
C PHE A 210 11.82 -14.63 9.56
N PRO A 211 12.29 -14.28 8.34
CA PRO A 211 13.20 -13.15 8.15
C PRO A 211 12.51 -11.87 8.65
N SER A 212 13.20 -11.14 9.52
CA SER A 212 12.69 -9.87 10.06
C SER A 212 13.01 -8.73 9.10
N VAL A 213 11.99 -8.16 8.49
CA VAL A 213 12.08 -6.93 7.70
C VAL A 213 12.32 -5.73 8.61
N TYR A 214 11.70 -5.74 9.79
CA TYR A 214 11.84 -4.65 10.77
C TYR A 214 13.28 -4.53 11.25
N GLU A 215 13.84 -5.58 11.84
CA GLU A 215 15.22 -5.57 12.37
C GLU A 215 16.25 -5.30 11.28
N SER A 216 16.01 -5.84 10.07
CA SER A 216 16.91 -5.62 8.92
C SER A 216 17.03 -4.14 8.57
N SER A 217 15.97 -3.35 8.76
CA SER A 217 15.94 -1.92 8.47
C SER A 217 16.77 -1.06 9.45
N PHE A 218 17.14 -1.64 10.60
CA PHE A 218 18.03 -1.04 11.61
C PHE A 218 19.46 -1.61 11.57
N GLN A 219 19.70 -2.55 10.66
CA GLN A 219 21.02 -3.13 10.44
C GLN A 219 21.59 -2.53 9.14
N GLY A 220 22.85 -2.10 9.14
CA GLY A 220 23.52 -1.58 7.94
C GLY A 220 23.38 -0.08 7.70
N PHE A 221 22.17 0.49 7.77
CA PHE A 221 21.97 1.94 7.60
C PHE A 221 22.75 2.76 8.63
N THR A 222 23.30 3.90 8.20
CA THR A 222 24.06 4.79 9.10
C THR A 222 23.11 5.39 10.13
N GLU A 223 23.45 5.43 11.42
CA GLU A 223 22.57 6.00 12.47
C GLU A 223 21.09 5.54 12.33
N ALA A 224 20.86 4.24 12.11
CA ALA A 224 19.59 3.71 11.62
C ALA A 224 18.38 4.01 12.53
N ASP A 225 18.62 4.28 13.81
CA ASP A 225 17.61 4.66 14.82
C ASP A 225 17.11 6.10 14.67
N ARG A 226 17.78 6.94 13.87
CA ARG A 226 17.32 8.29 13.54
C ARG A 226 16.42 8.26 12.31
N PHE A 227 15.41 9.12 12.30
CA PHE A 227 14.61 9.39 11.11
C PHE A 227 15.29 10.50 10.28
N GLU A 228 15.97 10.12 9.21
CA GLU A 228 16.79 11.02 8.37
C GLU A 228 16.55 10.72 6.88
N PRO A 229 15.63 11.46 6.23
CA PRO A 229 15.32 11.27 4.82
C PRO A 229 16.53 11.37 3.87
N GLU A 230 17.56 12.11 4.25
CA GLU A 230 18.79 12.33 3.46
C GLU A 230 19.49 11.02 3.08
N ARG A 231 19.26 9.92 3.81
CA ARG A 231 19.75 8.58 3.45
C ARG A 231 19.37 8.16 2.03
N PHE A 232 18.20 8.59 1.57
CA PHE A 232 17.65 8.31 0.23
C PHE A 232 17.89 9.43 -0.79
N SER A 233 18.80 10.36 -0.48
CA SER A 233 19.24 11.37 -1.44
C SER A 233 20.07 10.75 -2.56
N GLU A 234 20.17 11.45 -3.69
CA GLU A 234 21.00 11.04 -4.83
C GLU A 234 22.48 10.87 -4.44
N ASP A 235 22.96 11.61 -3.43
CA ASP A 235 24.34 11.55 -2.96
C ASP A 235 24.62 10.37 -2.02
N ARG A 236 23.63 9.95 -1.21
CA ARG A 236 23.82 8.90 -0.17
C ARG A 236 23.37 7.52 -0.62
N GLN A 237 22.23 7.40 -1.29
CA GLN A 237 21.69 6.14 -1.84
C GLN A 237 21.86 4.92 -0.92
N GLU A 238 21.61 5.10 0.38
CA GLU A 238 21.89 4.07 1.39
C GLU A 238 21.07 2.78 1.14
N GLU A 239 19.91 2.90 0.50
CA GLU A 239 19.09 1.77 0.08
C GLU A 239 19.73 0.89 -1.00
N VAL A 240 20.66 1.45 -1.77
CA VAL A 240 21.44 0.72 -2.77
C VAL A 240 22.69 0.13 -2.13
N ILE A 241 23.39 0.92 -1.30
CA ILE A 241 24.61 0.48 -0.60
C ILE A 241 24.27 -0.66 0.38
N PHE A 242 23.22 -0.50 1.16
CA PHE A 242 22.72 -1.47 2.14
C PHE A 242 21.52 -2.26 1.59
N LYS A 243 21.52 -2.59 0.29
CA LYS A 243 20.42 -3.31 -0.37
C LYS A 243 20.00 -4.61 0.33
N ARG A 244 20.95 -5.32 0.97
CA ARG A 244 20.67 -6.55 1.73
C ARG A 244 19.84 -6.30 2.99
N ASN A 245 19.86 -5.07 3.49
CA ASN A 245 19.18 -4.63 4.69
C ASN A 245 17.86 -3.89 4.39
N TYR A 246 17.74 -3.31 3.19
CA TYR A 246 16.51 -2.65 2.77
C TYR A 246 15.48 -3.65 2.24
N LEU A 247 14.85 -4.40 3.16
CA LEU A 247 13.89 -5.46 2.85
C LEU A 247 12.41 -5.02 2.98
N ALA A 248 12.15 -3.71 3.11
CA ALA A 248 10.82 -3.13 3.28
C ALA A 248 9.77 -3.62 2.27
N PHE A 249 10.20 -3.94 1.04
CA PHE A 249 9.35 -4.47 -0.03
C PHE A 249 9.67 -5.93 -0.38
N GLY A 250 10.36 -6.65 0.51
CA GLY A 250 10.87 -7.99 0.25
C GLY A 250 12.02 -8.01 -0.76
N ALA A 251 12.36 -9.21 -1.22
CA ALA A 251 13.41 -9.43 -2.21
C ALA A 251 13.13 -10.70 -3.03
N GLY A 252 13.77 -10.80 -4.20
CA GLY A 252 13.69 -11.99 -5.06
C GLY A 252 12.32 -12.16 -5.73
N PRO A 253 11.92 -13.40 -6.06
CA PRO A 253 10.67 -13.68 -6.79
C PRO A 253 9.39 -13.25 -6.06
N HIS A 254 9.46 -13.03 -4.74
CA HIS A 254 8.34 -12.56 -3.91
C HIS A 254 8.47 -11.08 -3.52
N GLN A 255 9.33 -10.31 -4.20
CA GLN A 255 9.39 -8.87 -4.02
C GLN A 255 8.02 -8.24 -4.34
N CYS A 256 7.61 -7.26 -3.53
CA CYS A 256 6.32 -6.60 -3.64
C CYS A 256 6.11 -6.00 -5.03
N VAL A 257 5.14 -6.52 -5.78
CA VAL A 257 4.74 -6.00 -7.09
C VAL A 257 4.11 -4.60 -6.99
N GLY A 258 3.55 -4.27 -5.84
CA GLY A 258 2.91 -2.99 -5.54
C GLY A 258 3.85 -1.87 -5.10
N GLN A 259 5.18 -2.08 -5.08
CA GLN A 259 6.15 -1.11 -4.54
C GLN A 259 5.98 0.31 -5.12
N ARG A 260 5.87 0.42 -6.45
CA ARG A 260 5.70 1.72 -7.12
C ARG A 260 4.37 2.39 -6.76
N TYR A 261 3.30 1.60 -6.71
CA TYR A 261 1.99 2.09 -6.29
C TYR A 261 2.03 2.61 -4.85
N ALA A 262 2.56 1.83 -3.91
CA ALA A 262 2.63 2.20 -2.50
C ALA A 262 3.46 3.47 -2.26
N LEU A 263 4.63 3.59 -2.89
CA LEU A 263 5.47 4.79 -2.77
C LEU A 263 4.79 6.02 -3.37
N ASN A 264 4.23 5.91 -4.59
CA ASN A 264 3.55 7.04 -5.22
C ASN A 264 2.33 7.47 -4.41
N HIS A 265 1.56 6.52 -3.88
CA HIS A 265 0.41 6.81 -3.02
C HIS A 265 0.84 7.54 -1.74
N LEU A 266 1.91 7.06 -1.09
CA LEU A 266 2.43 7.70 0.13
C LEU A 266 2.96 9.11 -0.14
N VAL A 267 3.68 9.33 -1.24
CA VAL A 267 4.19 10.65 -1.63
C VAL A 267 3.04 11.60 -1.94
N LEU A 268 2.05 11.16 -2.73
CA LEU A 268 0.85 11.96 -3.02
C LEU A 268 0.09 12.32 -1.73
N PHE A 269 -0.10 11.36 -0.84
CA PHE A 269 -0.72 11.60 0.45
C PHE A 269 0.07 12.64 1.25
N ILE A 270 1.38 12.46 1.42
CA ILE A 270 2.22 13.39 2.18
C ILE A 270 2.10 14.80 1.57
N ALA A 271 2.30 14.92 0.26
CA ALA A 271 2.26 16.21 -0.45
C ALA A 271 0.92 16.93 -0.27
N MET A 272 -0.20 16.22 -0.47
CA MET A 272 -1.53 16.81 -0.32
C MET A 272 -1.84 17.14 1.14
N PHE A 273 -1.61 16.18 2.05
CA PHE A 273 -1.95 16.29 3.47
C PHE A 273 -1.24 17.48 4.13
N VAL A 274 0.07 17.62 3.95
CA VAL A 274 0.84 18.71 4.59
C VAL A 274 0.58 20.08 3.97
N THR A 275 0.07 20.12 2.74
CA THR A 275 -0.23 21.36 2.01
C THR A 275 -1.61 21.89 2.38
N VAL A 276 -2.62 21.01 2.42
CA VAL A 276 -4.01 21.43 2.66
C VAL A 276 -4.36 21.54 4.14
N LEU A 277 -3.62 20.85 5.02
CA LEU A 277 -3.90 20.78 6.46
C LEU A 277 -2.69 21.20 7.31
N ASP A 278 -3.01 21.87 8.40
CA ASP A 278 -2.19 21.90 9.61
C ASP A 278 -2.72 20.83 10.56
N PHE A 279 -1.82 20.04 11.12
CA PHE A 279 -2.15 18.92 11.97
C PHE A 279 -1.29 18.91 13.22
N LYS A 280 -1.87 18.40 14.32
CA LYS A 280 -1.16 18.15 15.57
C LYS A 280 -1.62 16.83 16.15
N ARG A 281 -0.68 15.92 16.43
CA ARG A 281 -1.01 14.63 17.03
C ARG A 281 -1.57 14.79 18.44
N HIS A 282 -2.67 14.09 18.73
CA HIS A 282 -3.15 13.90 20.09
C HIS A 282 -2.34 12.79 20.75
N ARG A 283 -1.31 13.17 21.51
CA ARG A 283 -0.39 12.23 22.16
C ARG A 283 -1.00 11.69 23.46
N THR A 284 -1.33 10.41 23.46
CA THR A 284 -1.69 9.64 24.68
C THR A 284 -0.44 8.98 25.28
N ASP A 285 -0.56 8.40 26.47
CA ASP A 285 0.56 7.72 27.15
C ASP A 285 1.15 6.57 26.31
N SER A 286 0.33 5.93 25.46
CA SER A 286 0.75 4.82 24.58
C SER A 286 1.04 5.25 23.15
N CYS A 287 1.25 6.54 22.89
CA CYS A 287 1.38 7.06 21.52
C CYS A 287 2.65 6.58 20.80
N ASP A 288 3.70 6.23 21.53
CA ASP A 288 4.93 5.70 20.93
C ASP A 288 4.97 4.16 20.90
N GLU A 289 3.94 3.50 21.45
CA GLU A 289 3.83 2.04 21.41
C GLU A 289 3.35 1.55 20.04
N ILE A 290 3.96 0.47 19.56
CA ILE A 290 3.59 -0.19 18.30
C ILE A 290 2.59 -1.32 18.59
N MET A 291 1.47 -1.32 17.87
CA MET A 291 0.56 -2.46 17.78
C MET A 291 0.82 -3.22 16.48
N TYR A 292 0.75 -4.55 16.52
CA TYR A 292 0.82 -5.41 15.34
C TYR A 292 -0.54 -6.06 15.06
N CYS A 293 -1.22 -5.70 13.97
CA CYS A 293 -2.43 -6.38 13.49
C CYS A 293 -2.87 -5.90 12.09
N PRO A 294 -2.69 -6.67 11.00
CA PRO A 294 -1.57 -7.59 10.73
C PRO A 294 -0.27 -6.84 10.36
N THR A 295 -0.32 -5.52 10.27
CA THR A 295 0.83 -4.63 10.06
C THR A 295 1.12 -3.84 11.34
N ILE A 296 2.26 -3.16 11.40
CA ILE A 296 2.55 -2.28 12.54
C ILE A 296 1.86 -0.92 12.41
N CYS A 297 1.20 -0.46 13.47
CA CYS A 297 0.60 0.87 13.54
C CYS A 297 0.79 1.47 14.94
N PRO A 298 0.61 2.80 15.09
CA PRO A 298 0.56 3.41 16.42
C PRO A 298 -0.59 2.83 17.24
N LYS A 299 -0.30 2.36 18.46
CA LYS A 299 -1.27 1.69 19.34
C LYS A 299 -2.45 2.58 19.72
N ASP A 300 -2.23 3.89 19.78
CA ASP A 300 -3.26 4.90 20.06
C ASP A 300 -4.15 5.26 18.86
N GLY A 301 -3.95 4.60 17.71
CA GLY A 301 -4.70 4.85 16.48
C GLY A 301 -4.33 6.15 15.75
N CYS A 302 -3.30 6.89 16.20
CA CYS A 302 -2.84 8.15 15.61
C CYS A 302 -3.95 9.21 15.47
N SER A 303 -4.63 9.51 16.57
CA SER A 303 -5.61 10.61 16.59
C SER A 303 -4.93 11.96 16.34
N VAL A 304 -5.51 12.79 15.48
CA VAL A 304 -4.95 14.10 15.07
C VAL A 304 -5.99 15.20 15.13
N PHE A 305 -5.58 16.37 15.62
CA PHE A 305 -6.34 17.61 15.43
C PHE A 305 -5.98 18.19 14.08
N LEU A 306 -7.00 18.54 13.29
CA LEU A 306 -6.84 19.09 11.94
C LEU A 306 -7.39 20.50 11.89
N SER A 307 -6.67 21.38 11.21
CA SER A 307 -7.13 22.72 10.83
C SER A 307 -6.76 22.99 9.38
N GLN A 308 -7.61 23.75 8.69
CA GLN A 308 -7.39 24.09 7.30
C GLN A 308 -6.18 25.02 7.16
N ARG A 309 -5.22 24.66 6.29
CA ARG A 309 -4.01 25.45 6.02
C ARG A 309 -4.11 26.32 4.77
N CYS A 310 -4.81 25.83 3.75
CA CYS A 310 -5.03 26.53 2.50
C CYS A 310 -6.30 27.41 2.57
N PRO A 311 -6.43 28.51 1.81
CA PRO A 311 -7.64 29.34 1.80
C PRO A 311 -8.90 28.58 1.38
N ARG A 312 -8.76 27.60 0.49
CA ARG A 312 -9.82 26.69 0.06
C ARG A 312 -9.26 25.34 -0.34
N TYR A 313 -10.05 24.29 -0.21
CA TYR A 313 -9.70 22.98 -0.75
C TYR A 313 -9.75 22.99 -2.29
N PRO A 314 -8.89 22.19 -2.96
CA PRO A 314 -8.89 22.08 -4.41
C PRO A 314 -10.20 21.44 -4.89
N ASN A 315 -10.78 21.95 -5.97
CA ASN A 315 -11.96 21.35 -6.59
C ASN A 315 -11.54 20.26 -7.59
N LEU A 316 -11.20 19.09 -7.05
CA LEU A 316 -10.75 17.92 -7.83
C LEU A 316 -11.95 17.03 -8.19
N THR A 317 -12.87 17.53 -9.01
CA THR A 317 -13.92 16.67 -9.56
C THR A 317 -13.30 15.80 -10.66
N LEU A 318 -13.28 14.48 -10.45
CA LEU A 318 -12.97 13.52 -11.50
C LEU A 318 -14.18 13.47 -12.45
N ASN A 319 -14.03 14.00 -13.67
CA ASN A 319 -15.01 13.81 -14.75
C ASN A 319 -15.03 12.35 -15.22
#